data_AF-A0A1C7IBX5-F1
#
_entry.id   AF-A0A1C7IBX5-F1
#
_cell.length_a   1.000
_cell.length_b   1.000
_cell.length_c   1.000
_cell.angle_alpha   90.00
_cell.angle_beta   90.00
_cell.angle_gamma   90.00
#
_symmetry.space_group_name_H-M   'P 1'
#
loop_
_entity.id
_entity.type
_entity.pdbx_description
1 polymer ?
#
loop_
_entity_poly.entity_id
_entity_poly.type
_entity_poly.pdbx_seq_one_letter_code
_entity_poly.pdbx_strand_id
1 'polypeptide(L)'
;MEKYMYPYLSVDHLKMGLIRSGNTNLTPMSDDSALTDYLWPIVCEIIKTAVENEQHLIVEGCYIPFDWSKDFAAEYLTKIKFYCLVMSEKYINNHFHEIIKYADIIENRIEDEGLTRETVLGDNAEILEQCRSHKVEYILIDNEYQVDLEL
;
A
#
# COMPACT_ATOMS: atom_id res chain seq x y z
N MET A 1 4.35 -13.22 -3.56
CA MET A 1 5.14 -14.37 -3.05
C MET A 1 5.24 -15.49 -4.07
N GLU A 2 4.14 -15.98 -4.63
CA GLU A 2 4.15 -17.20 -5.48
C GLU A 2 4.95 -17.08 -6.79
N LYS A 3 4.90 -15.92 -7.45
CA LYS A 3 5.60 -15.71 -8.72
C LYS A 3 7.10 -15.42 -8.56
N TYR A 4 7.47 -14.55 -7.62
CA TYR A 4 8.85 -14.04 -7.47
C TYR A 4 9.60 -14.63 -6.29
N MET A 5 8.93 -15.37 -5.40
CA MET A 5 9.50 -15.94 -4.17
C MET A 5 10.12 -14.92 -3.22
N TYR A 6 9.78 -13.63 -3.36
CA TYR A 6 10.18 -12.59 -2.43
C TYR A 6 9.29 -12.62 -1.18
N PRO A 7 9.87 -12.50 0.03
CA PRO A 7 9.10 -12.29 1.24
C PRO A 7 8.36 -10.95 1.15
N TYR A 8 7.22 -10.85 1.84
CA TYR A 8 6.51 -9.59 1.96
C TYR A 8 6.36 -9.19 3.43
N LEU A 9 6.40 -7.88 3.67
CA LEU A 9 6.02 -7.25 4.91
C LEU A 9 4.70 -6.51 4.69
N SER A 10 3.67 -6.96 5.38
CA SER A 10 2.42 -6.20 5.47
C SER A 10 2.55 -5.11 6.52
N VAL A 11 2.38 -3.85 6.11
CA VAL A 11 2.38 -2.72 7.03
C VAL A 11 1.16 -2.78 7.96
N ASP A 12 0.06 -3.40 7.53
CA ASP A 12 -1.11 -3.63 8.39
C ASP A 12 -0.81 -4.66 9.50
N HIS A 13 -0.13 -5.77 9.16
CA HIS A 13 0.31 -6.72 10.19
C HIS A 13 1.30 -6.07 11.18
N LEU A 14 2.22 -5.22 10.71
CA LEU A 14 3.11 -4.45 11.58
C LEU A 14 2.32 -3.53 12.51
N LYS A 15 1.37 -2.76 11.97
CA LYS A 15 0.44 -1.90 12.73
C LYS A 15 -0.26 -2.70 13.81
N MET A 16 -0.93 -3.79 13.44
CA MET A 16 -1.70 -4.61 14.37
C MET A 16 -0.80 -5.28 15.41
N GLY A 17 0.41 -5.70 15.04
CA GLY A 17 1.41 -6.23 15.97
C GLY A 17 1.83 -5.22 17.03
N LEU A 18 2.12 -3.98 16.62
CA LEU A 18 2.52 -2.89 17.53
C LEU A 18 1.38 -2.51 18.49
N ILE A 19 0.14 -2.43 17.99
CA ILE A 19 -1.04 -2.11 18.79
C ILE A 19 -1.31 -3.24 19.81
N ARG A 20 -1.37 -4.49 19.35
CA ARG A 20 -1.72 -5.64 20.20
C ARG A 20 -0.65 -6.00 21.22
N SER A 21 0.60 -5.62 20.96
CA SER A 21 1.70 -5.78 21.92
C SER A 21 1.83 -4.64 22.93
N GLY A 22 1.05 -3.55 22.77
CA GLY A 22 1.12 -2.39 23.65
C GLY A 22 2.34 -1.50 23.42
N ASN A 23 2.99 -1.60 22.25
CA ASN A 23 4.14 -0.76 21.88
C ASN A 23 3.72 0.62 21.34
N THR A 24 2.42 0.87 21.19
CA THR A 24 1.86 2.18 20.82
C THR A 24 0.53 2.40 21.50
N ASN A 25 0.14 3.67 21.66
CA ASN A 25 -1.20 4.06 22.11
C ASN A 25 -2.19 4.25 20.94
N LEU A 26 -1.71 4.09 19.69
CA LEU A 26 -2.57 4.13 18.52
C LEU A 26 -3.53 2.93 18.52
N THR A 27 -4.65 3.12 17.83
CA THR A 27 -5.70 2.09 17.69
C THR A 27 -5.93 1.81 16.22
N PRO A 28 -6.64 0.71 15.88
CA PRO A 28 -7.00 0.45 14.49
C PRO A 28 -7.88 1.55 13.87
N MET A 29 -8.52 2.39 14.71
CA MET A 29 -9.40 3.50 14.32
C MET A 29 -8.71 4.87 14.42
N SER A 30 -7.40 4.90 14.67
CA SER A 30 -6.64 6.15 14.65
C SER A 30 -6.56 6.72 13.23
N ASP A 31 -6.45 8.05 13.12
CA ASP A 31 -6.36 8.73 11.83
C ASP A 31 -5.21 8.18 10.99
N ASP A 32 -5.44 8.05 9.67
CA ASP A 32 -4.46 7.48 8.74
C ASP A 32 -3.14 8.26 8.71
N SER A 33 -3.19 9.58 8.89
CA SER A 33 -1.99 10.41 9.01
C SER A 33 -1.19 10.08 10.26
N ALA A 34 -1.85 9.93 11.42
CA ALA A 34 -1.18 9.55 12.67
C ALA A 34 -0.60 8.13 12.61
N LEU A 35 -1.29 7.21 11.93
CA LEU A 35 -0.77 5.86 11.66
C LEU A 35 0.44 5.92 10.72
N THR A 36 0.37 6.70 9.64
CA THR A 36 1.47 6.86 8.68
C THR A 36 2.71 7.48 9.33
N ASP A 37 2.55 8.57 10.08
CA ASP A 37 3.64 9.25 10.78
C ASP A 37 4.37 8.33 11.77
N TYR A 38 3.63 7.40 12.40
CA TYR A 38 4.19 6.45 13.35
C TYR A 38 4.85 5.24 12.68
N LEU A 39 4.20 4.68 11.65
CA LEU A 39 4.64 3.43 11.01
C LEU A 39 5.77 3.66 10.01
N TRP A 40 5.71 4.75 9.25
CA TRP A 40 6.64 4.98 8.14
C TRP A 40 8.11 5.01 8.55
N PRO A 41 8.52 5.67 9.66
CA PRO A 41 9.92 5.61 10.11
C PRO A 41 10.39 4.17 10.41
N ILE A 42 9.52 3.33 10.96
CA ILE A 42 9.85 1.91 11.24
C ILE A 42 10.01 1.14 9.93
N VAL A 43 9.08 1.34 9.00
CA VAL A 43 9.11 0.71 7.66
C VAL A 43 10.37 1.12 6.90
N CYS A 44 10.75 2.41 6.93
CA CYS A 44 11.98 2.92 6.35
C CYS A 44 13.22 2.15 6.82
N GLU A 45 13.38 1.99 8.14
CA GLU A 45 14.54 1.29 8.69
C GLU A 45 14.54 -0.22 8.36
N ILE A 46 13.36 -0.84 8.24
CA ILE A 46 13.25 -2.22 7.74
C ILE A 46 13.69 -2.32 6.28
N ILE A 47 13.25 -1.38 5.42
CA ILE A 47 13.66 -1.33 4.01
C ILE A 47 15.18 -1.14 3.89
N LYS A 48 15.76 -0.19 4.64
CA LYS A 48 17.22 0.02 4.66
C LYS A 48 17.96 -1.25 5.06
N THR A 49 17.51 -1.90 6.13
CA THR A 49 18.08 -3.17 6.60
C THR A 49 18.02 -4.24 5.50
N ALA A 50 16.91 -4.37 4.79
CA ALA A 50 16.78 -5.34 3.70
C ALA A 50 17.77 -5.05 2.57
N VAL A 51 17.87 -3.77 2.14
CA VAL A 51 18.81 -3.32 1.10
C VAL A 51 20.26 -3.59 1.50
N GLU A 52 20.64 -3.23 2.73
CA GLU A 52 22.00 -3.43 3.26
C GLU A 52 22.39 -4.91 3.34
N ASN A 53 21.42 -5.79 3.57
CA ASN A 53 21.63 -7.24 3.61
C ASN A 53 21.48 -7.91 2.24
N GLU A 54 21.33 -7.14 1.16
CA GLU A 54 21.09 -7.64 -0.21
C GLU A 54 19.87 -8.57 -0.30
N GLN A 55 18.84 -8.29 0.51
CA GLN A 55 17.60 -9.06 0.58
C GLN A 55 16.49 -8.41 -0.23
N HIS A 56 15.81 -9.21 -1.05
CA HIS A 56 14.56 -8.79 -1.66
C HIS A 56 13.44 -8.77 -0.63
N LEU A 57 12.65 -7.70 -0.61
CA LEU A 57 11.48 -7.55 0.25
C LEU A 57 10.40 -6.76 -0.50
N ILE A 58 9.18 -7.28 -0.51
CA ILE A 58 8.00 -6.51 -0.93
C ILE A 58 7.40 -5.88 0.33
N VAL A 59 7.25 -4.56 0.35
CA VAL A 59 6.50 -3.87 1.40
C VAL A 59 5.16 -3.45 0.82
N GLU A 60 4.08 -3.84 1.48
CA GLU A 60 2.70 -3.60 1.00
C GLU A 60 1.82 -3.01 2.11
N GLY A 61 0.91 -2.10 1.73
CA GLY A 61 -0.05 -1.45 2.63
C GLY A 61 -0.28 0.02 2.28
N CYS A 62 -1.15 0.68 3.05
CA CYS A 62 -1.65 2.04 2.76
C CYS A 62 -0.94 3.16 3.55
N TYR A 63 -0.01 2.84 4.44
CA TYR A 63 0.70 3.80 5.31
C TYR A 63 2.07 4.19 4.77
N ILE A 64 2.16 4.47 3.47
CA ILE A 64 3.37 4.89 2.76
C ILE A 64 3.13 6.32 2.23
N PRO A 65 3.90 7.33 2.66
CA PRO A 65 3.71 8.69 2.20
C PRO A 65 4.13 8.84 0.73
N PHE A 66 3.45 9.73 -0.01
CA PHE A 66 3.76 9.96 -1.42
C PHE A 66 5.12 10.63 -1.65
N ASP A 67 5.71 11.26 -0.63
CA ASP A 67 7.07 11.77 -0.67
C ASP A 67 8.11 10.85 -0.02
N TRP A 68 7.81 9.55 0.11
CA TRP A 68 8.66 8.49 0.69
C TRP A 68 10.13 8.57 0.28
N SER A 69 10.41 8.94 -0.97
CA SER A 69 11.77 8.97 -1.52
C SER A 69 12.70 9.96 -0.80
N LYS A 70 12.15 10.95 -0.10
CA LYS A 70 12.93 11.93 0.68
C LYS A 70 13.63 11.30 1.89
N ASP A 71 13.14 10.18 2.39
CA ASP A 71 13.67 9.50 3.57
C ASP A 71 14.83 8.53 3.26
N PHE A 72 15.22 8.46 1.98
CA PHE A 72 16.27 7.58 1.49
C PHE A 72 17.39 8.37 0.80
N ALA A 73 18.63 7.97 1.06
CA ALA A 73 19.76 8.47 0.29
C ALA A 73 19.76 7.90 -1.13
N ALA A 74 20.42 8.58 -2.07
CA ALA A 74 20.43 8.24 -3.49
C ALA A 74 20.83 6.78 -3.78
N GLU A 75 21.74 6.21 -2.98
CA GLU A 75 22.17 4.82 -3.12
C GLU A 75 21.03 3.81 -2.89
N TYR A 76 20.17 4.04 -1.89
CA TYR A 76 19.00 3.20 -1.62
C TYR A 76 17.95 3.33 -2.72
N LEU A 77 17.74 4.54 -3.25
CA LEU A 77 16.75 4.78 -4.31
C LEU A 77 17.03 3.96 -5.57
N THR A 78 18.29 3.61 -5.86
CA THR A 78 18.63 2.72 -6.99
C THR A 78 18.19 1.27 -6.79
N LYS A 79 17.80 0.89 -5.56
CA LYS A 79 17.42 -0.47 -5.15
C LYS A 79 15.95 -0.61 -4.80
N ILE A 80 15.21 0.50 -4.77
CA ILE A 80 13.79 0.52 -4.38
C ILE A 80 12.96 0.82 -5.62
N LYS A 81 11.96 -0.04 -5.88
CA LYS A 81 10.91 0.20 -6.87
C LYS A 81 9.60 0.46 -6.13
N PHE A 82 8.91 1.54 -6.49
CA PHE A 82 7.61 1.89 -5.92
C PHE A 82 6.53 1.74 -6.98
N TYR A 83 5.40 1.16 -6.58
CA TYR A 83 4.24 0.98 -7.43
C TYR A 83 2.98 1.35 -6.64
N CYS A 84 2.29 2.41 -7.05
CA CYS A 84 0.93 2.69 -6.59
C CYS A 84 -0.06 2.15 -7.63
N LEU A 85 -1.00 1.29 -7.20
CA LEU A 85 -2.06 0.78 -8.06
C LEU A 85 -3.28 1.67 -7.91
N VAL A 86 -3.79 2.20 -9.03
CA VAL A 86 -4.94 3.10 -9.04
C VAL A 86 -5.96 2.58 -10.03
N MET A 87 -7.18 2.34 -9.57
CA MET A 87 -8.30 1.99 -10.43
C MET A 87 -8.97 3.24 -10.97
N SER A 88 -9.14 3.32 -12.30
CA SER A 88 -9.85 4.45 -12.90
C SER A 88 -11.34 4.43 -12.55
N GLU A 89 -12.00 5.60 -12.64
CA GLU A 89 -13.46 5.70 -12.53
C GLU A 89 -14.18 4.75 -13.49
N LYS A 90 -13.68 4.64 -14.73
CA LYS A 90 -14.23 3.75 -15.75
C LYS A 90 -14.14 2.29 -15.31
N TYR A 91 -12.97 1.87 -14.83
CA TYR A 91 -12.76 0.51 -14.35
C TYR A 91 -13.67 0.18 -13.17
N ILE A 92 -13.72 1.06 -12.16
CA ILE A 92 -14.54 0.87 -10.97
C ILE A 92 -16.02 0.73 -11.35
N ASN A 93 -16.54 1.60 -12.22
CA ASN A 93 -17.94 1.53 -12.65
C ASN A 93 -18.27 0.23 -13.41
N ASN A 94 -17.35 -0.28 -14.22
CA ASN A 94 -17.57 -1.49 -15.01
C ASN A 94 -17.36 -2.78 -14.20
N HIS A 95 -16.50 -2.74 -13.18
CA HIS A 95 -16.01 -3.92 -12.46
C HIS A 95 -16.33 -3.93 -10.96
N PHE A 96 -17.20 -3.02 -10.47
CA PHE A 96 -17.47 -2.89 -9.03
C PHE A 96 -17.87 -4.21 -8.36
N HIS A 97 -18.71 -5.01 -9.02
CA HIS A 97 -19.12 -6.32 -8.48
C HIS A 97 -17.93 -7.28 -8.32
N GLU A 98 -16.98 -7.26 -9.25
CA GLU A 98 -15.76 -8.07 -9.16
C GLU A 98 -14.83 -7.55 -8.07
N ILE A 99 -14.69 -6.23 -7.93
CA ILE A 99 -13.92 -5.60 -6.84
C ILE A 99 -14.43 -6.11 -5.48
N ILE A 100 -15.75 -6.07 -5.24
CA ILE A 100 -16.34 -6.59 -4.00
C ILE A 100 -16.09 -8.09 -3.85
N LYS A 101 -16.31 -8.88 -4.91
CA LYS A 101 -16.13 -10.34 -4.90
C LYS A 101 -14.70 -10.76 -4.52
N TYR A 102 -13.70 -9.95 -4.85
CA TYR A 102 -12.28 -10.25 -4.63
C TYR A 102 -11.66 -9.46 -3.47
N ALA A 103 -12.42 -8.60 -2.77
CA ALA A 103 -11.93 -7.70 -1.73
C ALA A 103 -11.30 -8.43 -0.52
N ASP A 104 -11.70 -9.68 -0.28
CA ASP A 104 -11.28 -10.50 0.87
C ASP A 104 -10.76 -11.88 0.43
N ILE A 105 -10.29 -12.06 -0.81
CA ILE A 105 -9.90 -13.39 -1.30
C ILE A 105 -8.74 -14.04 -0.51
N ILE A 106 -7.90 -13.24 0.15
CA ILE A 106 -6.74 -13.70 0.93
C ILE A 106 -6.92 -13.59 2.46
N GLU A 107 -8.04 -13.06 2.93
CA GLU A 107 -8.29 -12.84 4.37
C GLU A 107 -9.79 -12.93 4.70
N ASN A 108 -10.15 -13.07 5.98
CA ASN A 108 -11.56 -13.18 6.35
C ASN A 108 -11.96 -11.94 7.14
N ARG A 109 -12.55 -10.96 6.45
CA ARG A 109 -13.00 -9.69 7.05
C ARG A 109 -14.39 -9.86 7.68
N ILE A 110 -14.60 -9.25 8.85
CA ILE A 110 -15.91 -9.19 9.50
C ILE A 110 -16.66 -8.02 8.84
N GLU A 111 -17.41 -8.32 7.77
CA GLU A 111 -18.30 -7.44 6.97
C GLU A 111 -17.84 -5.97 6.78
N ASP A 112 -17.40 -5.66 5.56
CA ASP A 112 -16.94 -4.32 5.16
C ASP A 112 -18.12 -3.40 4.78
N GLU A 113 -18.90 -2.95 5.78
CA GLU A 113 -20.03 -2.04 5.59
C GLU A 113 -19.64 -0.69 4.93
N GLY A 114 -18.34 -0.36 4.89
CA GLY A 114 -17.79 0.86 4.30
C GLY A 114 -17.45 0.78 2.81
N LEU A 115 -17.47 -0.41 2.20
CA LEU A 115 -17.06 -0.62 0.82
C LEU A 115 -18.21 -0.35 -0.15
N THR A 116 -18.47 0.93 -0.44
CA THR A 116 -19.43 1.37 -1.46
C THR A 116 -18.72 1.77 -2.74
N ARG A 117 -19.48 1.92 -3.82
CA ARG A 117 -18.88 2.39 -5.08
C ARG A 117 -18.36 3.82 -4.91
N GLU A 118 -19.09 4.63 -4.16
CA GLU A 118 -18.76 6.03 -3.90
C GLU A 118 -17.46 6.16 -3.11
N THR A 119 -17.24 5.31 -2.08
CA THR A 119 -15.97 5.32 -1.32
C THR A 119 -14.81 4.85 -2.19
N VAL A 120 -14.95 3.74 -2.92
CA VAL A 120 -13.90 3.24 -3.82
C VAL A 120 -13.53 4.25 -4.90
N LEU A 121 -14.52 4.96 -5.47
CA LEU A 121 -14.28 6.04 -6.43
C LEU A 121 -13.55 7.23 -5.79
N GLY A 122 -14.00 7.66 -4.61
CA GLY A 122 -13.39 8.76 -3.86
C GLY A 122 -11.93 8.49 -3.52
N ASP A 123 -11.67 7.33 -2.91
CA ASP A 123 -10.34 6.93 -2.46
C ASP A 123 -9.36 6.82 -3.64
N ASN A 124 -9.76 6.18 -4.74
CA ASN A 124 -8.88 6.06 -5.91
C ASN A 124 -8.64 7.41 -6.60
N ALA A 125 -9.63 8.31 -6.62
CA ALA A 125 -9.45 9.65 -7.16
C ALA A 125 -8.48 10.48 -6.31
N GLU A 126 -8.58 10.38 -4.99
CA GLU A 126 -7.64 11.05 -4.07
C GLU A 126 -6.21 10.50 -4.26
N ILE A 127 -6.05 9.18 -4.26
CA ILE A 127 -4.73 8.54 -4.47
C ILE A 127 -4.13 8.95 -5.83
N LEU A 128 -4.93 9.00 -6.90
CA LEU A 128 -4.46 9.44 -8.21
C LEU A 128 -3.92 10.88 -8.18
N GLU A 129 -4.62 11.78 -7.47
CA GLU A 129 -4.20 13.16 -7.33
C GLU A 129 -2.93 13.29 -6.48
N GLN A 130 -2.81 12.48 -5.42
CA GLN A 130 -1.60 12.43 -4.61
C GLN A 130 -0.39 11.93 -5.42
N CYS A 131 -0.54 10.87 -6.22
CA CYS A 131 0.48 10.39 -7.15
C CYS A 131 0.92 11.50 -8.12
N ARG A 132 -0.04 12.21 -8.74
CA ARG A 132 0.24 13.26 -9.72
C ARG A 132 0.94 14.47 -9.10
N SER A 133 0.45 14.94 -7.96
CA SER A 133 0.99 16.11 -7.26
C SER A 133 2.42 15.88 -6.75
N HIS A 134 2.72 14.66 -6.29
CA HIS A 134 4.05 14.26 -5.84
C HIS A 134 4.94 13.69 -6.94
N LYS A 135 4.41 13.51 -8.16
CA LYS A 135 5.10 12.91 -9.32
C LYS A 135 5.65 11.52 -9.03
N VAL A 136 4.85 10.72 -8.34
CA VAL A 136 5.19 9.33 -8.02
C VAL A 136 4.65 8.42 -9.11
N GLU A 137 5.40 7.37 -9.43
CA GLU A 137 4.98 6.34 -10.38
C GLU A 137 3.72 5.61 -9.89
N TYR A 138 2.77 5.43 -10.81
CA TYR A 138 1.53 4.70 -10.56
C TYR A 138 1.10 3.91 -11.79
N ILE A 139 0.39 2.82 -11.56
CA ILE A 139 -0.21 1.98 -12.59
C ILE A 139 -1.71 2.26 -12.58
N LEU A 140 -2.18 2.87 -13.67
CA LEU A 140 -3.61 3.11 -13.86
C LEU A 140 -4.29 1.89 -14.47
N ILE A 141 -5.19 1.29 -13.71
CA ILE A 141 -6.03 0.18 -14.14
C ILE A 141 -7.29 0.77 -14.78
N ASP A 142 -7.30 0.82 -16.12
CA ASP A 142 -8.37 1.48 -16.89
C ASP A 142 -9.42 0.52 -17.47
N ASN A 143 -8.99 -0.65 -17.96
CA ASN A 143 -9.87 -1.59 -18.67
C ASN A 143 -9.85 -2.98 -18.03
N GLU A 144 -8.67 -3.54 -17.81
CA GLU A 144 -8.51 -4.87 -17.23
C GLU A 144 -7.46 -4.84 -16.14
N TYR A 145 -7.63 -5.69 -15.12
CA TYR A 145 -6.64 -5.88 -14.07
C TYR A 145 -5.48 -6.76 -14.59
N GLN A 146 -4.57 -6.16 -15.35
CA GLN A 146 -3.37 -6.81 -15.87
C GLN A 146 -2.12 -6.15 -15.30
N VAL A 147 -1.87 -6.40 -14.01
CA VAL A 147 -0.69 -5.88 -13.32
C VAL A 147 0.38 -6.98 -13.32
N ASP A 148 1.26 -6.96 -14.31
CA ASP A 148 2.50 -7.73 -14.28
C ASP A 148 3.67 -6.79 -13.93
N LEU A 149 4.25 -6.97 -12.74
CA LEU A 149 5.35 -6.12 -12.26
C LEU A 149 6.69 -6.78 -12.61
N GLU A 150 7.56 -6.05 -13.28
CA GLU A 150 8.97 -6.44 -13.37
C GLU A 150 9.70 -6.02 -12.09
N LEU A 151 9.73 -6.94 -11.12
CA LEU A 151 10.42 -6.76 -9.83
C LEU A 151 11.91 -7.06 -9.94
#